data_AF-A0A9W9Z9A6-F1
#
_entry.id   AF-A0A9W9Z9A6-F1
#
_cell.length_a   1.000
_cell.length_b   1.000
_cell.length_c   1.000
_cell.angle_alpha   90.00
_cell.angle_beta   90.00
_cell.angle_gamma   90.00
#
_symmetry.space_group_name_H-M   'P 1'
#
loop_
_entity.id
_entity.type
_entity.pdbx_description
1 polymer ?
#
loop_
_entity_poly.entity_id
_entity_poly.type
_entity_poly.pdbx_seq_one_letter_code
_entity_poly.pdbx_strand_id
1 'polypeptide(L)'
;MGTSERGTLVDDLVLPNFRHLLVVFGGLKGLETSLESDENLQANDPSLVFDHYVNTCPGQGSGTIRTEEAMLVTMSALRPIIAKATHWTYSGSSL
;
A
#
# COMPACT_ATOMS: atom_id res chain seq x y z
N MET A 1 -1.38 5.39 2.78
CA MET A 1 -0.79 4.05 2.94
C MET A 1 0.46 3.96 2.08
N GLY A 2 1.60 3.68 2.70
CA GLY A 2 2.84 3.36 1.98
C GLY A 2 2.98 1.85 1.78
N THR A 3 3.60 1.45 0.68
CA THR A 3 3.87 0.03 0.37
C THR A 3 5.35 -0.31 0.51
N SER A 4 5.67 -1.41 1.17
CA SER A 4 7.04 -1.90 1.34
C SER A 4 7.07 -3.36 1.75
N GLU A 5 8.10 -4.10 1.33
CA GLU A 5 8.37 -5.47 1.82
C GLU A 5 8.57 -5.52 3.34
N ARG A 6 8.96 -4.40 3.97
CA ARG A 6 9.15 -4.25 5.42
C ARG A 6 7.88 -3.86 6.18
N GLY A 7 6.77 -3.65 5.49
CA GLY A 7 5.50 -3.29 6.11
C GLY A 7 4.80 -4.45 6.81
N THR A 8 3.72 -4.14 7.51
CA THR A 8 2.81 -5.15 8.07
C THR A 8 2.17 -5.97 6.95
N LEU A 9 1.94 -7.26 7.18
CA LEU A 9 1.35 -8.14 6.17
C LEU A 9 -0.05 -7.64 5.77
N VAL A 10 -0.33 -7.63 4.47
CA VAL A 10 -1.65 -7.21 3.95
C VAL A 10 -2.79 -8.06 4.48
N ASP A 11 -2.53 -9.31 4.83
CA ASP A 11 -3.53 -10.23 5.42
C ASP A 11 -3.99 -9.77 6.82
N ASP A 12 -3.13 -9.05 7.54
CA ASP A 12 -3.41 -8.49 8.87
C ASP A 12 -3.97 -7.06 8.81
N LEU A 13 -4.08 -6.49 7.61
CA LEU A 13 -4.50 -5.11 7.43
C LEU A 13 -6.01 -4.95 7.70
N VAL A 14 -6.33 -4.10 8.66
CA VAL A 14 -7.69 -3.63 8.93
C VAL A 14 -7.79 -2.15 8.62
N LEU A 15 -8.64 -1.79 7.65
CA LEU A 15 -8.92 -0.41 7.32
C LEU A 15 -10.19 0.08 8.03
N PRO A 16 -10.16 1.27 8.67
CA PRO A 16 -11.38 1.93 9.12
C PRO A 16 -12.21 2.37 7.90
N ASN A 17 -13.46 2.78 8.13
CA ASN A 17 -14.24 3.41 7.06
C ASN A 17 -13.57 4.73 6.62
N PHE A 18 -13.47 4.97 5.32
CA PHE A 18 -12.82 6.15 4.75
C PHE A 18 -13.54 6.64 3.48
N ARG A 19 -13.28 7.90 3.10
CA ARG A 19 -13.75 8.48 1.83
C ARG A 19 -12.68 8.57 0.75
N HIS A 20 -11.43 8.81 1.16
CA HIS A 20 -10.28 8.93 0.27
C HIS A 20 -9.15 8.05 0.78
N LEU A 21 -8.59 7.25 -0.11
CA LEU A 21 -7.41 6.43 0.15
C LEU A 21 -6.30 6.84 -0.81
N LEU A 22 -5.15 7.18 -0.27
CA LEU A 22 -3.93 7.39 -1.02
C LEU A 22 -3.00 6.19 -0.80
N VAL A 23 -2.66 5.50 -1.89
CA VAL A 23 -1.67 4.43 -1.91
C VAL A 23 -0.40 4.98 -2.57
N VAL A 24 0.73 4.87 -1.88
CA VAL A 24 2.01 5.43 -2.32
C VAL A 24 3.00 4.31 -2.57
N PHE A 25 3.58 4.31 -3.76
CA PHE A 25 4.56 3.32 -4.21
C PHE A 25 5.95 3.94 -4.29
N GLY A 26 6.94 3.21 -3.78
CA GLY A 26 8.34 3.60 -3.89
C GLY A 26 8.92 3.28 -5.27
N GLY A 27 10.06 3.92 -5.55
CA GLY A 27 10.92 3.56 -6.68
C GLY A 27 11.86 2.40 -6.34
N LEU A 28 12.97 2.27 -7.08
CA LEU A 28 13.96 1.20 -6.89
C LEU A 28 14.50 1.10 -5.45
N LYS A 29 14.63 2.23 -4.76
CA LYS A 29 15.13 2.30 -3.38
C LYS A 29 14.01 2.40 -2.33
N GLY A 30 12.76 2.11 -2.71
CA GLY A 30 11.61 2.23 -1.83
C GLY A 30 11.17 3.68 -1.59
N LEU A 31 10.41 3.88 -0.51
CA LEU A 31 9.87 5.18 -0.10
C LEU A 31 10.87 5.97 0.76
N GLU A 32 11.87 5.28 1.30
CA GLU A 32 12.91 5.82 2.18
C GLU A 32 13.70 6.93 1.49
N THR A 33 14.12 6.72 0.23
CA THR A 33 14.88 7.75 -0.51
C THR A 33 14.10 9.04 -0.73
N SER A 34 12.78 8.94 -0.92
CA SER A 34 11.94 10.13 -1.06
C SER A 34 11.81 10.90 0.25
N LEU A 35 11.79 10.20 1.38
CA LEU A 35 11.73 10.80 2.72
C LEU A 35 13.05 11.44 3.12
N GLU A 36 14.18 10.75 2.90
CA GLU A 36 15.52 11.27 3.17
C GLU A 36 15.83 12.54 2.37
N SER A 37 15.18 12.72 1.22
CA SER A 37 15.40 13.88 0.34
C SER A 37 14.49 15.07 0.66
N ASP A 38 13.49 14.93 1.54
CA ASP A 38 12.54 16.00 1.88
C ASP A 38 12.86 16.59 3.25
N GLU A 39 13.50 17.76 3.25
CA GLU A 39 13.88 18.49 4.48
C GLU A 39 12.68 18.91 5.35
N ASN A 40 11.45 18.91 4.82
CA ASN A 40 10.25 19.23 5.59
C ASN A 40 9.70 18.03 6.37
N LEU A 41 10.07 16.81 5.97
CA LEU A 41 9.68 15.58 6.64
C LEU A 41 10.74 15.20 7.66
N GLN A 42 10.49 15.51 8.94
CA GLN A 42 11.42 15.17 10.04
C GLN A 42 11.49 13.67 10.36
N ALA A 43 10.72 12.83 9.68
CA ALA A 43 10.64 11.41 9.92
C ALA A 43 11.58 10.63 8.98
N ASN A 44 12.56 9.95 9.57
CA ASN A 44 13.47 9.05 8.83
C ASN A 44 12.86 7.67 8.57
N ASP A 45 11.74 7.35 9.21
CA ASP A 45 11.03 6.08 9.04
C ASP A 45 9.73 6.31 8.26
N PRO A 46 9.58 5.72 7.06
CA PRO A 46 8.36 5.81 6.28
C PRO A 46 7.11 5.31 6.99
N SER A 47 7.25 4.42 7.97
CA SER A 47 6.10 3.92 8.73
C SER A 47 5.42 5.02 9.56
N LEU A 48 6.14 6.11 9.88
CA LEU A 48 5.64 7.22 10.69
C LEU A 48 4.88 8.28 9.88
N VAL A 49 4.96 8.25 8.54
CA VAL A 49 4.35 9.26 7.67
C VAL A 49 3.05 8.78 7.01
N PHE A 50 2.71 7.50 7.19
CA PHE A 50 1.49 6.91 6.67
C PHE A 50 0.66 6.32 7.81
N ASP A 51 -0.66 6.37 7.69
CA ASP A 51 -1.56 5.67 8.62
C ASP A 51 -1.34 4.15 8.60
N HIS A 52 -0.88 3.63 7.46
CA HIS A 52 -0.57 2.22 7.25
C HIS A 52 0.68 2.08 6.38
N TYR A 53 1.56 1.14 6.74
CA TYR A 53 2.75 0.76 5.98
C TYR A 53 2.73 -0.76 5.75
N VAL A 54 2.55 -1.19 4.50
CA VAL A 54 2.02 -2.54 4.22
C VAL A 54 2.90 -3.31 3.23
N ASN A 55 3.14 -4.57 3.53
CA ASN A 55 3.68 -5.57 2.62
C ASN A 55 2.53 -6.29 1.90
N THR A 56 2.41 -6.04 0.61
CA THR A 56 1.33 -6.54 -0.25
C THR A 56 1.67 -7.84 -0.97
N CYS A 57 2.91 -8.35 -0.82
CA CYS A 57 3.37 -9.61 -1.36
C CYS A 57 4.24 -10.37 -0.33
N PRO A 58 3.64 -10.92 0.74
CA PRO A 58 4.35 -11.74 1.71
C PRO A 58 5.03 -12.93 1.02
N GLY A 59 6.30 -13.18 1.35
CA GLY A 59 7.05 -14.30 0.77
C GLY A 59 7.41 -14.11 -0.71
N GLN A 60 7.62 -12.86 -1.16
CA GLN A 60 8.07 -12.58 -2.53
C GLN A 60 9.24 -13.49 -2.94
N GLY A 61 9.11 -14.11 -4.12
CA GLY A 61 10.13 -15.00 -4.67
C GLY A 61 11.23 -14.29 -5.47
N SER A 62 11.07 -12.99 -5.70
CA SER A 62 12.03 -12.14 -6.41
C SER A 62 12.83 -11.27 -5.43
N GLY A 63 14.03 -10.88 -5.83
CA GLY A 63 14.83 -9.92 -5.04
C GLY A 63 14.24 -8.50 -5.03
N THR A 64 13.45 -8.15 -6.05
CA THR A 64 12.74 -6.87 -6.13
C THR A 64 11.44 -7.07 -6.89
N ILE A 65 10.38 -6.39 -6.48
CA ILE A 65 9.15 -6.21 -7.25
C ILE A 65 9.21 -4.82 -7.86
N ARG A 66 9.13 -4.71 -9.18
CA ARG A 66 9.19 -3.40 -9.84
C ARG A 66 7.92 -2.62 -9.56
N THR A 67 7.98 -1.29 -9.60
CA THR A 67 6.84 -0.43 -9.24
C THR A 67 5.58 -0.77 -10.03
N GLU A 68 5.70 -1.05 -11.34
CA GLU A 68 4.58 -1.43 -12.21
C GLU A 68 3.94 -2.77 -11.82
N GLU A 69 4.72 -3.73 -11.32
CA GLU A 69 4.25 -5.01 -10.81
C GLU A 69 3.60 -4.82 -9.43
N ALA A 70 4.25 -4.04 -8.57
CA ALA A 70 3.80 -3.72 -7.22
C ALA A 70 2.42 -3.03 -7.23
N MET A 71 2.15 -2.16 -8.20
CA MET A 71 0.84 -1.53 -8.38
C MET A 71 -0.26 -2.56 -8.56
N LEU A 72 -0.08 -3.51 -9.48
CA LEU A 72 -1.09 -4.54 -9.77
C LEU A 72 -1.29 -5.50 -8.60
N VAL A 73 -0.19 -5.98 -8.01
CA VAL A 73 -0.24 -6.88 -6.85
C VAL A 73 -0.94 -6.20 -5.67
N THR A 74 -0.54 -4.96 -5.35
CA THR A 74 -1.12 -4.19 -4.26
C THR A 74 -2.60 -3.93 -4.46
N MET A 75 -3.01 -3.45 -5.63
CA MET A 75 -4.42 -3.15 -5.87
C MET A 75 -5.29 -4.42 -5.86
N SER A 76 -4.75 -5.55 -6.32
CA SER A 76 -5.44 -6.85 -6.26
C SER A 76 -5.64 -7.31 -4.82
N ALA A 77 -4.60 -7.20 -3.99
CA ALA A 77 -4.64 -7.56 -2.57
C ALA A 77 -5.57 -6.63 -1.75
N LEU A 78 -5.53 -5.33 -2.02
CA LEU A 78 -6.34 -4.35 -1.30
C LEU A 78 -7.82 -4.33 -1.71
N ARG A 79 -8.17 -4.77 -2.93
CA ARG A 79 -9.56 -4.72 -3.44
C ARG A 79 -10.60 -5.28 -2.45
N PRO A 80 -10.48 -6.51 -1.92
CA PRO A 80 -11.47 -7.02 -0.96
C PRO A 80 -11.48 -6.24 0.37
N ILE A 81 -10.33 -5.73 0.81
CA ILE A 81 -10.19 -4.98 2.07
C ILE A 81 -10.87 -3.62 1.95
N ILE A 82 -10.62 -2.91 0.85
CA ILE A 82 -11.27 -1.63 0.52
C ILE A 82 -12.77 -1.81 0.40
N ALA A 83 -13.23 -2.82 -0.35
CA ALA A 83 -14.66 -3.08 -0.53
C ALA A 83 -15.37 -3.31 0.81
N LYS A 84 -14.75 -4.07 1.72
CA LYS A 84 -15.24 -4.27 3.08
C LYS A 84 -15.27 -2.97 3.89
N ALA A 85 -14.19 -2.19 3.87
CA ALA A 85 -14.07 -0.97 4.65
C ALA A 85 -15.07 0.12 4.22
N THR A 86 -15.33 0.24 2.92
CA THR A 86 -16.22 1.26 2.35
C THR A 86 -17.64 0.76 2.10
N HIS A 87 -17.95 -0.50 2.44
CA HIS A 87 -19.21 -1.17 2.08
C HIS A 87 -19.53 -1.09 0.58
N TRP A 88 -18.49 -1.10 -0.26
CA TRP A 88 -18.66 -1.02 -1.70
C TRP A 88 -19.11 -2.36 -2.25
N THR A 89 -20.18 -2.34 -3.05
CA THR A 89 -20.72 -3.50 -3.74
C THR A 89 -20.60 -3.29 -5.25
N TYR A 90 -20.22 -4.35 -5.96
CA TYR A 90 -20.24 -4.31 -7.42
C TYR A 90 -21.69 -4.36 -7.89
N SER A 91 -22.21 -3.24 -8.36
CA SER A 91 -23.48 -3.18 -9.07
C SER A 91 -23.26 -3.62 -10.52
N GLY A 92 -23.11 -4.93 -10.73
CA GLY A 92 -23.16 -5.48 -12.07
C GLY A 92 -24.58 -5.30 -12.61
N SER A 93 -24.77 -4.44 -13.60
CA SER A 93 -25.96 -4.49 -14.44
C SER A 93 -25.97 -5.85 -15.12
N SER A 94 -26.88 -6.73 -14.72
CA SER A 94 -27.21 -7.95 -15.45
C SER A 94 -27.47 -7.57 -16.90
N LEU A 95 -26.63 -8.08 -17.81
CA LEU A 95 -26.86 -8.03 -19.26
C LEU A 95 -28.17 -8.77 -19.59
#